data_AF-A0A255XVF5-F1
#
_entry.id   AF-A0A255XVF5-F1
#
_cell.length_a   1.000
_cell.length_b   1.000
_cell.length_c   1.000
_cell.angle_alpha   90.00
_cell.angle_beta   90.00
_cell.angle_gamma   90.00
#
_symmetry.space_group_name_H-M   'P 1'
#
loop_
_entity.id
_entity.type
_entity.pdbx_description
1 polymer ?
#
loop_
_entity_poly.entity_id
_entity_poly.type
_entity_poly.pdbx_seq_one_letter_code
_entity_poly.pdbx_strand_id
1 'polypeptide(L)'
;MTSSVSGAGGVPAILQPSDLGWRAIKAEIAALAPPALPSLPGVRALDSLRLRDADDCRALAAALDGVQAARVHALHGAVVARGLDAILAAWPSKSLADVDRYRETLGGLLWEHPALICDQAVDHLTRTAKRFPARPDLARVLKDCAADHAELARLCRLHLDEHSRRALQPPPREALTAEQREADKARVRSLLAARFGNDFFKAPEGKRR
;
A
#
# COMPACT_ATOMS: atom_id res chain seq x y z
N MET A 1 30.17 37.98 9.56
CA MET A 1 29.01 37.30 10.17
C MET A 1 27.84 37.38 9.19
N THR A 2 27.60 36.32 8.43
CA THR A 2 26.30 35.99 7.84
C THR A 2 26.38 34.51 7.45
N SER A 3 25.45 33.74 8.01
CA SER A 3 25.38 32.29 7.96
C SER A 3 24.67 31.85 6.68
N SER A 4 25.22 30.86 5.97
CA SER A 4 24.44 30.05 5.01
C SER A 4 24.43 28.61 5.50
N VAL A 5 23.32 28.26 6.14
CA VAL A 5 22.92 26.88 6.40
C VAL A 5 22.51 26.29 5.05
N SER A 6 23.41 25.50 4.46
CA SER A 6 23.08 24.70 3.29
C SER A 6 22.21 23.53 3.76
N GLY A 7 20.92 23.59 3.40
CA GLY A 7 19.96 22.55 3.69
C GLY A 7 20.42 21.22 3.11
N ALA A 8 20.72 20.28 3.99
CA ALA A 8 20.78 18.87 3.65
C ALA A 8 19.35 18.45 3.28
N GLY A 9 19.04 18.55 1.98
CA GLY A 9 17.93 17.84 1.35
C GLY A 9 18.21 16.36 1.47
N GLY A 10 17.85 15.78 2.61
CA GLY A 10 17.77 14.34 2.77
C GLY A 10 16.71 13.84 1.83
N VAL A 11 17.12 13.33 0.67
CA VAL A 11 16.32 12.40 -0.12
C VAL A 11 15.81 11.36 0.89
N PRO A 12 14.49 11.16 1.05
CA PRO A 12 13.99 10.13 1.94
C PRO A 12 14.66 8.85 1.48
N ALA A 13 15.35 8.17 2.41
CA ALA A 13 15.95 6.89 2.15
C ALA A 13 14.90 6.04 1.46
N ILE A 14 15.05 5.84 0.14
CA ILE A 14 14.22 4.94 -0.64
C ILE A 14 14.40 3.62 0.10
N LEU A 15 13.37 3.22 0.84
CA LEU A 15 13.34 1.99 1.63
C LEU A 15 13.89 0.91 0.72
N GLN A 16 15.12 0.47 1.01
CA GLN A 16 15.77 -0.55 0.20
C GLN A 16 14.81 -1.74 0.24
N PRO A 17 14.36 -2.24 -0.91
CA PRO A 17 13.34 -3.28 -0.94
C PRO A 17 13.73 -4.59 -0.20
N SER A 18 15.01 -4.73 0.15
CA SER A 18 15.60 -5.75 1.01
C SER A 18 15.17 -5.67 2.49
N ASP A 19 14.76 -4.50 2.98
CA ASP A 19 14.44 -4.27 4.40
C ASP A 19 12.95 -4.55 4.70
N LEU A 20 12.11 -4.51 3.67
CA LEU A 20 10.71 -4.93 3.72
C LEU A 20 10.65 -6.46 3.60
N GLY A 21 11.02 -7.16 4.67
CA GLY A 21 10.76 -8.60 4.76
C GLY A 21 9.28 -8.92 4.49
N TRP A 22 8.97 -10.14 4.10
CA TRP A 22 7.61 -10.58 3.72
C TRP A 22 6.49 -10.19 4.70
N ARG A 23 6.78 -10.17 6.01
CA ARG A 23 5.82 -9.71 7.03
C ARG A 23 5.51 -8.23 6.92
N ALA A 24 6.50 -7.41 6.59
CA ALA A 24 6.32 -5.98 6.40
C ALA A 24 5.49 -5.72 5.13
N ILE A 25 5.75 -6.43 4.02
CA ILE A 25 4.93 -6.31 2.80
C ILE A 25 3.48 -6.72 3.06
N LYS A 26 3.25 -7.84 3.75
CA LYS A 26 1.89 -8.26 4.13
C LYS A 26 1.23 -7.28 5.08
N ALA A 27 1.97 -6.71 6.03
CA ALA A 27 1.46 -5.67 6.91
C ALA A 27 1.12 -4.40 6.13
N GLU A 28 1.91 -4.04 5.14
CA GLU A 28 1.69 -2.89 4.25
C GLU A 28 0.51 -3.11 3.31
N ILE A 29 0.37 -4.30 2.69
CA ILE A 29 -0.82 -4.68 1.92
C ILE A 29 -2.06 -4.66 2.82
N ALA A 30 -1.97 -5.24 4.03
CA ALA A 30 -3.08 -5.23 4.97
C ALA A 30 -3.42 -3.83 5.48
N ALA A 31 -2.43 -2.94 5.60
CA ALA A 31 -2.63 -1.54 5.97
C ALA A 31 -3.21 -0.70 4.82
N LEU A 32 -2.92 -1.07 3.57
CA LEU A 32 -3.40 -0.36 2.38
C LEU A 32 -4.72 -0.91 1.83
N ALA A 33 -5.06 -2.17 2.12
CA ALA A 33 -6.29 -2.80 1.70
C ALA A 33 -7.49 -2.14 2.39
N PRO A 34 -8.46 -1.58 1.66
CA PRO A 34 -9.65 -1.03 2.28
C PRO A 34 -10.46 -2.17 2.92
N PRO A 35 -10.93 -2.05 4.17
CA PRO A 35 -11.98 -2.94 4.64
C PRO A 35 -13.22 -2.66 3.78
N ALA A 36 -13.90 -3.73 3.35
CA ALA A 36 -15.18 -3.64 2.65
C ALA A 36 -16.05 -2.57 3.33
N LEU A 37 -16.48 -1.57 2.56
CA LEU A 37 -17.34 -0.49 3.03
C LEU A 37 -18.60 -1.10 3.69
N PRO A 38 -18.96 -0.62 4.89
CA PRO A 38 -20.30 -0.10 5.02
C PRO A 38 -20.29 1.37 5.44
N SER A 39 -21.34 2.04 4.97
CA SER A 39 -21.70 3.45 5.10
C SER A 39 -21.56 4.06 6.50
N LEU A 40 -21.27 5.38 6.52
CA LEU A 40 -21.66 6.44 7.48
C LEU A 40 -22.55 6.04 8.70
N PRO A 41 -22.61 6.80 9.82
CA PRO A 41 -21.68 7.76 10.43
C PRO A 41 -21.39 7.43 11.92
N GLY A 42 -20.20 7.75 12.42
CA GLY A 42 -19.89 7.61 13.86
C GLY A 42 -18.57 6.93 14.12
N VAL A 43 -17.48 7.69 13.92
CA VAL A 43 -16.16 7.59 14.55
C VAL A 43 -15.94 6.34 15.43
N ARG A 44 -15.24 5.33 14.89
CA ARG A 44 -14.18 4.52 15.54
C ARG A 44 -13.79 3.32 14.66
N ALA A 45 -12.98 3.56 13.64
CA ALA A 45 -12.17 2.55 12.95
C ALA A 45 -11.05 3.25 12.14
N LEU A 46 -10.33 4.21 12.73
CA LEU A 46 -9.63 5.24 11.93
C LEU A 46 -8.13 5.04 11.71
N ASP A 47 -7.51 3.96 12.21
CA ASP A 47 -6.08 3.72 11.90
C ASP A 47 -5.89 2.81 10.68
N SER A 48 -6.81 1.87 10.41
CA SER A 48 -6.81 1.03 9.19
C SER A 48 -7.57 1.65 8.01
N LEU A 49 -8.15 2.84 8.19
CA LEU A 49 -8.89 3.60 7.16
C LEU A 49 -8.22 4.93 6.81
N ARG A 50 -7.05 5.23 7.38
CA ARG A 50 -6.31 6.44 7.05
C ARG A 50 -5.69 6.26 5.67
N LEU A 51 -6.14 7.08 4.73
CA LEU A 51 -5.39 7.32 3.50
C LEU A 51 -3.96 7.64 3.87
N ARG A 52 -3.02 6.87 3.30
CA ARG A 52 -1.60 7.11 3.48
C ARG A 52 -1.25 8.43 2.79
N ASP A 53 -0.13 9.04 3.15
CA ASP A 53 0.30 10.28 2.51
C ASP A 53 0.49 10.10 0.99
N ALA A 54 0.13 11.11 0.20
CA ALA A 54 0.21 11.04 -1.26
C ALA A 54 1.66 10.89 -1.75
N ASP A 55 2.63 11.50 -1.05
CA ASP A 55 4.04 11.37 -1.38
C ASP A 55 4.57 9.96 -1.09
N ASP A 56 4.15 9.36 0.02
CA ASP A 56 4.46 7.97 0.35
C ASP A 56 3.91 7.01 -0.72
N CYS A 57 2.65 7.19 -1.13
CA CYS A 57 2.05 6.38 -2.19
C CYS A 57 2.74 6.57 -3.55
N ARG A 58 3.18 7.79 -3.88
CA ARG A 58 3.96 8.06 -5.10
C ARG A 58 5.32 7.38 -5.06
N ALA A 59 6.03 7.48 -3.94
CA ALA A 59 7.33 6.85 -3.76
C ALA A 59 7.23 5.31 -3.86
N LEU A 60 6.21 4.72 -3.23
CA LEU A 60 5.93 3.28 -3.30
C LEU A 60 5.55 2.84 -4.72
N ALA A 61 4.65 3.56 -5.39
CA ALA A 61 4.27 3.24 -6.77
C ALA A 61 5.47 3.32 -7.72
N ALA A 62 6.30 4.36 -7.60
CA ALA A 62 7.52 4.50 -8.41
C ALA A 62 8.53 3.38 -8.15
N ALA A 63 8.70 2.96 -6.90
CA ALA A 63 9.56 1.83 -6.55
C ALA A 63 9.03 0.51 -7.16
N LEU A 64 7.72 0.27 -7.08
CA LEU A 64 7.08 -0.94 -7.62
C LEU A 64 7.09 -0.99 -9.16
N ASP A 65 6.88 0.15 -9.82
CA ASP A 65 6.95 0.24 -11.28
C ASP A 65 8.41 0.13 -11.79
N GLY A 66 9.38 0.69 -11.04
CA GLY A 66 10.81 0.54 -11.33
C GLY A 66 11.31 -0.90 -11.24
N VAL A 67 10.69 -1.71 -10.37
CA VAL A 67 10.95 -3.16 -10.25
C VAL A 67 10.50 -3.94 -11.48
N GLN A 68 9.47 -3.49 -12.21
CA GLN A 68 9.05 -4.13 -13.46
C GLN A 68 9.96 -3.78 -14.64
N ALA A 69 10.54 -2.57 -14.65
CA ALA A 69 11.32 -2.07 -15.77
C ALA A 69 12.80 -2.53 -15.74
N ALA A 70 13.37 -2.74 -14.55
CA ALA A 70 14.79 -3.04 -14.40
C ALA A 70 15.12 -4.54 -14.60
N ARG A 71 14.98 -5.06 -15.83
CA ARG A 71 15.73 -6.24 -16.30
C ARG A 71 17.18 -5.87 -16.61
N VAL A 72 17.85 -5.15 -15.72
CA VAL A 72 19.25 -4.80 -15.90
C VAL A 72 20.08 -6.04 -15.54
N HIS A 73 20.54 -6.75 -16.56
CA HIS A 73 21.12 -8.09 -16.46
C HIS A 73 22.20 -8.26 -15.37
N ALA A 74 23.07 -7.27 -15.16
CA ALA A 74 24.17 -7.41 -14.19
C ALA A 74 23.70 -7.43 -12.72
N LEU A 75 22.80 -6.52 -12.33
CA LEU A 75 22.28 -6.45 -10.97
C LEU A 75 21.35 -7.64 -10.66
N HIS A 76 20.55 -8.05 -11.65
CA HIS A 76 19.67 -9.21 -11.54
C HIS A 76 20.46 -10.50 -11.36
N GLY A 77 21.53 -10.70 -12.13
CA GLY A 77 22.38 -11.88 -12.01
C GLY A 77 23.03 -12.00 -10.64
N ALA A 78 23.47 -10.88 -10.06
CA ALA A 78 24.02 -10.86 -8.71
C ALA A 78 22.98 -11.26 -7.65
N VAL A 79 21.74 -10.78 -7.78
CA VAL A 79 20.62 -11.15 -6.90
C VAL A 79 20.32 -12.64 -6.99
N VAL A 80 20.21 -13.19 -8.21
CA VAL A 80 19.96 -14.63 -8.41
C VAL A 80 21.08 -15.47 -7.80
N ALA A 81 22.33 -15.12 -8.04
CA ALA A 81 23.48 -15.84 -7.49
C ALA A 81 23.48 -15.84 -5.95
N ARG A 82 23.34 -14.67 -5.33
CA ARG A 82 23.24 -14.55 -3.87
C ARG A 82 22.05 -15.32 -3.31
N GLY A 83 20.91 -15.30 -4.00
CA GLY A 83 19.71 -16.00 -3.59
C GLY A 83 19.89 -17.52 -3.56
N LEU A 84 20.57 -18.08 -4.57
CA LEU A 84 20.90 -19.50 -4.62
C LEU A 84 21.89 -19.89 -3.52
N ASP A 85 22.92 -19.06 -3.30
CA ASP A 85 23.88 -19.28 -2.22
C ASP A 85 23.20 -19.23 -0.84
N ALA A 86 22.26 -18.30 -0.63
CA ALA A 86 21.48 -18.21 0.60
C ALA A 86 20.58 -19.45 0.82
N ILE A 87 19.94 -19.97 -0.24
CA ILE A 87 19.18 -21.22 -0.15
C ILE A 87 20.11 -22.38 0.25
N LEU A 88 21.25 -22.54 -0.42
CA LEU A 88 22.17 -23.65 -0.10
C LEU A 88 22.75 -23.53 1.32
N ALA A 89 23.06 -22.31 1.76
CA ALA A 89 23.59 -22.05 3.10
C ALA A 89 22.55 -22.28 4.22
N ALA A 90 21.25 -22.08 3.96
CA ALA A 90 20.19 -22.27 4.95
C ALA A 90 19.96 -23.75 5.32
N TRP A 91 20.45 -24.70 4.52
CA TRP A 91 20.31 -26.14 4.79
C TRP A 91 21.64 -26.90 4.56
N PRO A 92 22.68 -26.64 5.39
CA PRO A 92 24.03 -27.14 5.15
C PRO A 92 24.16 -28.66 5.32
N SER A 93 23.23 -29.30 6.03
CA SER A 93 23.25 -30.75 6.30
C SER A 93 22.67 -31.60 5.17
N LYS A 94 22.13 -30.99 4.10
CA LYS A 94 21.54 -31.72 2.98
C LYS A 94 22.57 -31.92 1.88
N SER A 95 22.99 -33.17 1.71
CA SER A 95 23.76 -33.59 0.54
C SER A 95 22.84 -33.63 -0.68
N LEU A 96 23.13 -32.75 -1.65
CA LEU A 96 22.54 -32.81 -2.98
C LEU A 96 23.40 -33.71 -3.86
N ALA A 97 22.77 -34.60 -4.63
CA ALA A 97 23.47 -35.45 -5.57
C ALA A 97 24.16 -34.63 -6.69
N ASP A 98 23.58 -33.49 -7.05
CA ASP A 98 24.09 -32.58 -8.09
C ASP A 98 23.71 -31.13 -7.74
N VAL A 99 24.68 -30.37 -7.22
CA VAL A 99 24.49 -28.98 -6.81
C VAL A 99 24.36 -28.06 -8.03
N ASP A 100 25.09 -28.34 -9.11
CA ASP A 100 25.13 -27.50 -10.29
C ASP A 100 23.80 -27.56 -11.05
N ARG A 101 23.25 -28.77 -11.23
CA ARG A 101 21.91 -28.95 -11.81
C ARG A 101 20.82 -28.30 -10.97
N TYR A 102 20.96 -28.31 -9.64
CA TYR A 102 20.02 -27.62 -8.75
C TYR A 102 20.11 -26.10 -8.90
N ARG A 103 21.33 -25.54 -8.93
CA ARG A 103 21.58 -24.11 -9.19
C ARG A 103 21.02 -23.69 -10.54
N GLU A 104 21.25 -24.47 -11.59
CA GLU A 104 20.71 -24.19 -12.93
C GLU A 104 19.17 -24.19 -12.92
N THR A 105 18.56 -25.19 -12.29
CA THR A 105 17.10 -25.36 -12.26
C THR A 105 16.41 -24.21 -11.52
N LEU A 106 16.90 -23.85 -10.33
CA LEU A 106 16.32 -22.75 -9.55
C LEU A 106 16.74 -21.38 -10.09
N GLY A 107 17.97 -21.25 -10.59
CA GLY A 107 18.48 -20.03 -11.20
C GLY A 107 17.68 -19.64 -12.42
N GLY A 108 17.36 -20.60 -13.30
CA GLY A 108 16.48 -20.36 -14.45
C GLY A 108 15.12 -19.82 -14.03
N LEU A 109 14.53 -20.37 -12.97
CA LEU A 109 13.26 -19.90 -12.44
C LEU A 109 13.37 -18.48 -11.84
N LEU A 110 14.42 -18.19 -11.06
CA LEU A 110 14.63 -16.84 -10.50
C LEU A 110 14.86 -15.80 -11.62
N TRP A 111 15.49 -16.19 -12.73
CA TRP A 111 15.68 -15.29 -13.88
C TRP A 111 14.38 -14.87 -14.58
N GLU A 112 13.30 -15.64 -14.44
CA GLU A 112 11.98 -15.31 -15.01
C GLU A 112 11.27 -14.18 -14.24
N HIS A 113 11.67 -13.92 -12.99
CA HIS A 113 11.02 -12.97 -12.10
C HIS A 113 11.93 -11.77 -11.78
N PRO A 114 11.38 -10.55 -11.60
CA PRO A 114 12.12 -9.38 -11.15
C PRO A 114 12.99 -9.63 -9.92
N ALA A 115 14.18 -9.04 -9.89
CA ALA A 115 15.17 -9.24 -8.82
C ALA A 115 14.61 -9.05 -7.41
N LEU A 116 13.74 -8.05 -7.21
CA LEU A 116 13.09 -7.84 -5.91
C LEU A 116 12.22 -9.03 -5.49
N ILE A 117 11.43 -9.56 -6.42
CA ILE A 117 10.58 -10.73 -6.16
C ILE A 117 11.46 -11.93 -5.82
N CYS A 118 12.62 -12.07 -6.47
CA CYS A 118 13.60 -13.11 -6.16
C CYS A 118 14.15 -12.99 -4.73
N ASP A 119 14.68 -11.82 -4.36
CA ASP A 119 15.25 -11.59 -3.03
C ASP A 119 14.21 -11.90 -1.92
N GLN A 120 12.97 -11.45 -2.13
CA GLN A 120 11.89 -11.70 -1.17
C GLN A 120 11.44 -13.15 -1.11
N ALA A 121 11.34 -13.83 -2.26
CA ALA A 121 10.98 -15.24 -2.28
C ALA A 121 12.04 -16.10 -1.59
N VAL A 122 13.32 -15.77 -1.77
CA VAL A 122 14.43 -16.45 -1.08
C VAL A 122 14.39 -16.18 0.42
N ASP A 123 14.21 -14.93 0.85
CA ASP A 123 14.06 -14.60 2.28
C ASP A 123 12.86 -15.33 2.91
N HIS A 124 11.73 -15.39 2.20
CA HIS A 124 10.56 -16.11 2.65
C HIS A 124 10.83 -17.61 2.83
N LEU A 125 11.43 -18.25 1.82
CA LEU A 125 11.73 -19.67 1.86
C LEU A 125 12.71 -20.02 2.98
N THR A 126 13.81 -19.27 3.09
CA THR A 126 14.85 -19.52 4.11
C THR A 126 14.34 -19.34 5.53
N ARG A 127 13.31 -18.49 5.75
CA ARG A 127 12.72 -18.30 7.08
C ARG A 127 11.59 -19.27 7.42
N THR A 128 10.83 -19.74 6.43
CA THR A 128 9.57 -20.46 6.69
C THR A 128 9.64 -21.95 6.35
N ALA A 129 10.49 -22.35 5.41
CA ALA A 129 10.56 -23.73 4.98
C ALA A 129 11.28 -24.59 6.02
N LYS A 130 10.60 -25.63 6.50
CA LYS A 130 11.21 -26.61 7.44
C LYS A 130 12.10 -27.63 6.73
N ARG A 131 11.98 -27.73 5.40
CA ARG A 131 12.68 -28.70 4.56
C ARG A 131 13.37 -27.97 3.41
N PHE A 132 14.36 -28.63 2.84
CA PHE A 132 15.06 -28.15 1.65
C PHE A 132 14.06 -27.90 0.51
N PRO A 133 14.04 -26.69 -0.09
CA PRO A 133 13.03 -26.32 -1.07
C PRO A 133 13.28 -26.99 -2.43
N ALA A 134 12.22 -27.56 -2.99
CA ALA A 134 12.22 -28.03 -4.37
C ALA A 134 11.78 -26.89 -5.32
N ARG A 135 11.99 -27.08 -6.64
CA ARG A 135 11.53 -26.13 -7.67
C ARG A 135 10.06 -25.69 -7.51
N PRO A 136 9.09 -26.60 -7.23
CA PRO A 136 7.70 -26.19 -7.04
C PRO A 136 7.47 -25.32 -5.80
N ASP A 137 8.25 -25.53 -4.73
CA ASP A 137 8.15 -24.72 -3.52
C ASP A 137 8.58 -23.27 -3.84
N LEU A 138 9.69 -23.09 -4.55
CA LEU A 138 10.16 -21.78 -4.99
C LEU A 138 9.20 -21.11 -5.99
N ALA A 139 8.70 -21.86 -6.98
CA ALA A 139 7.75 -21.32 -7.95
C ALA A 139 6.47 -20.79 -7.30
N ARG A 140 5.95 -21.50 -6.29
CA ARG A 140 4.79 -21.04 -5.53
C ARG A 140 5.08 -19.74 -4.80
N VAL A 141 6.21 -19.67 -4.07
CA VAL A 141 6.56 -18.47 -3.30
C VAL A 141 6.81 -17.27 -4.23
N LEU A 142 7.49 -17.46 -5.36
CA LEU A 142 7.67 -16.42 -6.36
C LEU A 142 6.35 -15.89 -6.90
N LYS A 143 5.39 -16.79 -7.18
CA LYS A 143 4.04 -16.42 -7.62
C LYS A 143 3.30 -15.63 -6.54
N ASP A 144 3.36 -16.07 -5.29
CA ASP A 144 2.71 -15.40 -4.16
C ASP A 144 3.31 -14.00 -3.95
N CYS A 145 4.65 -13.88 -3.97
CA CYS A 145 5.33 -12.58 -3.89
C CYS A 145 4.95 -11.66 -5.06
N ALA A 146 4.88 -12.18 -6.30
CA ALA A 146 4.46 -11.40 -7.45
C ALA A 146 3.01 -10.90 -7.34
N ALA A 147 2.10 -11.74 -6.83
CA ALA A 147 0.71 -11.37 -6.61
C ALA A 147 0.58 -10.28 -5.54
N ASP A 148 1.31 -10.42 -4.43
CA ASP A 148 1.33 -9.43 -3.35
C ASP A 148 1.87 -8.08 -3.82
N HIS A 149 2.92 -8.07 -4.66
CA HIS A 149 3.43 -6.84 -5.29
C HIS A 149 2.41 -6.18 -6.22
N ALA A 150 1.74 -6.98 -7.04
CA ALA A 150 0.69 -6.48 -7.93
C ALA A 150 -0.46 -5.86 -7.14
N GLU A 151 -0.87 -6.49 -6.04
CA GLU A 151 -1.91 -5.97 -5.15
C GLU A 151 -1.47 -4.68 -4.45
N LEU A 152 -0.23 -4.63 -3.95
CA LEU A 152 0.33 -3.42 -3.34
C LEU A 152 0.35 -2.25 -4.32
N ALA A 153 0.78 -2.50 -5.57
CA ALA A 153 0.79 -1.49 -6.61
C ALA A 153 -0.62 -1.00 -6.94
N ARG A 154 -1.59 -1.92 -7.04
CA ARG A 154 -3.01 -1.59 -7.25
C ARG A 154 -3.55 -0.70 -6.13
N LEU A 155 -3.27 -1.04 -4.88
CA LEU A 155 -3.70 -0.26 -3.71
C LEU A 155 -3.06 1.13 -3.70
N CYS A 156 -1.76 1.24 -3.98
CA CYS A 156 -1.09 2.55 -4.06
C CYS A 156 -1.75 3.46 -5.10
N ARG A 157 -2.07 2.92 -6.29
CA ARG A 157 -2.77 3.67 -7.35
C ARG A 157 -4.16 4.15 -6.89
N LEU A 158 -4.92 3.28 -6.22
CA LEU A 158 -6.22 3.67 -5.66
C LEU A 158 -6.13 4.81 -4.63
N HIS A 159 -5.12 4.79 -3.76
CA HIS A 159 -4.89 5.89 -2.80
C HIS A 159 -4.52 7.18 -3.52
N LEU A 160 -3.69 7.11 -4.58
CA LEU A 160 -3.33 8.28 -5.39
C LEU A 160 -4.53 8.87 -6.15
N ASP A 161 -5.40 8.02 -6.69
CA ASP A 161 -6.63 8.44 -7.35
C ASP A 161 -7.58 9.14 -6.35
N GLU A 162 -7.68 8.60 -5.13
CA GLU A 162 -8.48 9.21 -4.06
C GLU A 162 -7.92 10.56 -3.61
N HIS A 163 -6.60 10.71 -3.49
CA HIS A 163 -5.95 12.00 -3.22
C HIS A 163 -6.23 13.00 -4.34
N SER A 164 -6.11 12.58 -5.58
CA SER A 164 -6.41 13.41 -6.75
C SER A 164 -7.87 13.85 -6.75
N ARG A 165 -8.79 12.94 -6.43
CA ARG A 165 -10.22 13.24 -6.28
C ARG A 165 -10.49 14.26 -5.17
N ARG A 166 -9.82 14.14 -4.02
CA ARG A 166 -9.96 15.08 -2.89
C ARG A 166 -9.37 16.45 -3.21
N ALA A 167 -8.26 16.51 -3.93
CA ALA A 167 -7.66 17.77 -4.38
C ALA A 167 -8.55 18.53 -5.38
N LEU A 168 -9.35 17.81 -6.17
CA LEU A 168 -10.33 18.38 -7.10
C LEU A 168 -11.66 18.75 -6.43
N GLN A 169 -11.93 18.27 -5.21
CA GLN A 169 -13.10 18.71 -4.47
C GLN A 169 -12.88 20.15 -4.02
N PRO A 170 -13.89 21.02 -4.17
CA PRO A 170 -13.81 22.34 -3.56
C PRO A 170 -13.55 22.15 -2.07
N PRO A 171 -12.71 23.02 -1.45
CA PRO A 171 -12.48 22.94 -0.01
C PRO A 171 -13.85 22.86 0.68
N PRO A 172 -13.99 22.05 1.75
CA PRO A 172 -15.23 22.01 2.49
C PRO A 172 -15.61 23.46 2.78
N ARG A 173 -16.79 23.88 2.31
CA ARG A 173 -17.26 25.27 2.43
C ARG A 173 -16.85 25.74 3.82
N GLU A 174 -16.08 26.83 3.88
CA GLU A 174 -15.59 27.40 5.13
C GLU A 174 -16.65 27.21 6.19
N ALA A 175 -16.29 26.56 7.30
CA ALA A 175 -17.24 26.22 8.34
C ALA A 175 -18.02 27.49 8.67
N LEU A 176 -19.27 27.55 8.20
CA LEU A 176 -20.08 28.76 8.29
C LEU A 176 -19.97 29.25 9.73
N THR A 177 -19.69 30.54 9.91
CA THR A 177 -19.70 31.12 11.25
C THR A 177 -21.06 30.83 11.90
N ALA A 178 -21.14 30.83 13.23
CA ALA A 178 -22.42 30.57 13.89
C ALA A 178 -23.54 31.51 13.35
N GLU A 179 -23.19 32.75 13.05
CA GLU A 179 -24.06 33.74 12.40
C GLU A 179 -24.46 33.35 10.98
N GLN A 180 -23.51 32.93 10.15
CA GLN A 180 -23.80 32.47 8.79
C GLN A 180 -24.66 31.21 8.78
N ARG A 181 -24.49 30.28 9.75
CA ARG A 181 -25.37 29.10 9.89
C ARG A 181 -26.79 29.48 10.26
N GLU A 182 -26.97 30.41 11.19
CA GLU A 182 -28.30 30.87 11.58
C GLU A 182 -28.99 31.66 10.46
N ALA A 183 -28.24 32.47 9.71
CA ALA A 183 -28.74 33.15 8.52
C ALA A 183 -29.17 32.16 7.42
N ASP A 184 -28.37 31.12 7.16
CA ASP A 184 -28.71 30.11 6.16
C ASP A 184 -29.89 29.23 6.61
N LYS A 185 -29.99 28.89 7.91
CA LYS A 185 -31.18 28.24 8.48
C LYS A 185 -32.43 29.10 8.32
N ALA A 186 -32.35 30.40 8.60
CA ALA A 186 -33.46 31.33 8.44
C ALA A 186 -33.89 31.44 6.97
N ARG A 187 -32.93 31.48 6.04
CA ARG A 187 -33.18 31.48 4.59
C ARG A 187 -33.82 30.18 4.10
N VAL A 188 -33.35 29.02 4.58
CA VAL A 188 -33.96 27.73 4.24
C VAL A 188 -35.36 27.63 4.82
N ARG A 189 -35.59 28.09 6.06
CA ARG A 189 -36.94 28.15 6.66
C ARG A 189 -37.88 29.04 5.87
N SER A 190 -37.44 30.21 5.41
CA SER A 190 -38.30 31.11 4.62
C SER A 190 -38.63 30.53 3.24
N LEU A 191 -37.67 29.86 2.58
CA LEU A 191 -37.90 29.16 1.31
C LEU A 191 -38.87 27.99 1.47
N LEU A 192 -38.72 27.20 2.55
CA LEU A 192 -39.61 26.09 2.85
C LEU A 192 -41.02 26.59 3.23
N ALA A 193 -41.11 27.67 4.02
CA ALA A 193 -42.38 28.32 4.35
C ALA A 193 -43.09 28.89 3.12
N ALA A 194 -42.35 29.51 2.19
CA ALA A 194 -42.89 30.03 0.94
C ALA A 194 -43.37 28.90 0.00
N ARG A 195 -42.71 27.74 0.03
CA ARG A 195 -43.02 26.61 -0.86
C ARG A 195 -44.08 25.65 -0.31
N PHE A 196 -44.12 25.45 1.00
CA PHE A 196 -44.97 24.44 1.66
C PHE A 196 -45.97 25.04 2.66
N GLY A 197 -45.99 26.37 2.80
CA GLY A 197 -46.80 27.08 3.81
C GLY A 197 -46.16 27.05 5.20
N ASN A 198 -46.53 28.01 6.04
CA ASN A 198 -46.02 28.14 7.42
C ASN A 198 -46.40 26.96 8.33
N ASP A 199 -47.37 26.14 7.92
CA ASP A 199 -47.85 25.00 8.71
C ASP A 199 -46.86 23.81 8.70
N PHE A 200 -45.87 23.79 7.79
CA PHE A 200 -44.84 22.76 7.72
C PHE A 200 -43.94 22.70 8.97
N PHE A 201 -43.81 23.83 9.70
CA PHE A 201 -43.01 23.93 10.92
C PHE A 201 -43.84 23.95 12.21
N LYS A 202 -45.18 23.89 12.11
CA LYS A 202 -46.01 23.73 13.30
C LYS A 202 -45.78 22.32 13.85
N ALA A 203 -45.20 22.23 15.05
CA ALA A 203 -45.14 20.97 15.76
C ALA A 203 -46.56 20.40 15.86
N PRO A 204 -46.77 19.10 15.64
CA PRO A 204 -48.11 18.54 15.72
C PRO A 204 -48.68 18.80 17.11
N GLU A 205 -49.68 19.67 17.19
CA GLU A 205 -50.43 19.89 18.41
C GLU A 205 -51.20 18.62 18.75
N GLY A 206 -50.63 17.86 19.68
CA GLY A 206 -51.37 16.89 20.48
C GLY A 206 -51.47 15.48 19.90
N LYS A 207 -50.78 14.54 20.55
CA LYS A 207 -51.43 13.46 21.29
C LYS A 207 -50.69 13.21 22.61
N ARG A 208 -51.00 14.03 23.63
CA ARG A 208 -51.03 13.50 25.00
C ARG A 208 -52.43 12.93 25.20
N ARG A 209 -52.56 11.63 24.98
CA ARG A 209 -53.50 10.71 25.65
C ARG A 209 -53.12 9.29 25.24
#